data_AF-A0A957LSZ8-F1
#
_entry.id   AF-A0A957LSZ8-F1
#
_cell.length_a   1.000
_cell.length_b   1.000
_cell.length_c   1.000
_cell.angle_alpha   90.00
_cell.angle_beta   90.00
_cell.angle_gamma   90.00
#
_symmetry.space_group_name_H-M   'P 1'
#
loop_
_entity.id
_entity.type
_entity.pdbx_description
1 polymer ?
#
loop_
_entity_poly.entity_id
_entity_poly.type
_entity_poly.pdbx_seq_one_letter_code
_entity_poly.pdbx_strand_id
1 'polypeptide(L)'
;VDARIVIRAPENTRALTGIDPARQRLHGVAQQPLRQIYQQRAAAGTHRWTLTNYPCAALAQEADMSLRDFEDFVYAATYADQPDPVAAWQAIHDRQQRLVDWLRGKSDVVVRGPNVDLRLSIAGRTFINSDGKRNMPSGEIFTGPVEESAEGWVRFTYPAIRGGREVEGVEMVFAQGKVVKATARKNEAYLLSQIESDPGAAYLGEFAIGTNYQIQRFTKSILYDEKIGGTMHMALGSGYPETGSRNESSIHWDFICDMRTDSEILVDGELLFKDGQFVIA
;
A
#
# COMPACT_ATOMS: atom_id res chain seq x y z
N VAL A 1 -20.06 -6.09 -17.10
CA VAL A 1 -19.91 -5.24 -15.89
C VAL A 1 -19.06 -4.04 -16.26
N ASP A 2 -19.68 -2.87 -16.33
CA ASP A 2 -19.03 -1.64 -16.79
C ASP A 2 -18.57 -0.77 -15.61
N ALA A 3 -19.25 -0.91 -14.47
CA ALA A 3 -18.87 -0.32 -13.19
C ALA A 3 -19.08 -1.32 -12.04
N ARG A 4 -18.23 -1.24 -11.00
CA ARG A 4 -18.35 -2.02 -9.77
C ARG A 4 -18.13 -1.14 -8.54
N ILE A 5 -19.09 -1.12 -7.62
CA ILE A 5 -18.94 -0.47 -6.32
C ILE A 5 -18.88 -1.58 -5.28
N VAL A 6 -17.80 -1.62 -4.49
CA VAL A 6 -17.61 -2.60 -3.43
C VAL A 6 -17.62 -1.89 -2.09
N ILE A 7 -18.58 -2.25 -1.24
CA ILE A 7 -18.68 -1.79 0.13
C ILE A 7 -18.47 -3.01 1.02
N ARG A 8 -17.36 -3.05 1.76
CA ARG A 8 -17.05 -4.16 2.66
C ARG A 8 -17.54 -3.86 4.07
N ALA A 9 -18.33 -4.75 4.63
CA ALA A 9 -18.76 -4.72 6.03
C ALA A 9 -18.64 -6.15 6.61
N PRO A 10 -17.41 -6.63 6.88
CA PRO A 10 -17.24 -7.99 7.37
C PRO A 10 -17.88 -8.16 8.75
N GLU A 11 -18.41 -9.34 9.02
CA GLU A 11 -18.85 -9.74 10.36
C GLU A 11 -17.68 -10.23 11.22
N ASN A 12 -16.62 -10.74 10.59
CA ASN A 12 -15.43 -11.28 11.26
C ASN A 12 -14.18 -11.13 10.37
N THR A 13 -13.23 -10.32 10.82
CA THR A 13 -11.92 -10.08 10.16
C THR A 13 -10.98 -11.29 10.22
N ARG A 14 -11.26 -12.25 11.11
CA ARG A 14 -10.45 -13.45 11.38
C ARG A 14 -11.12 -14.75 10.92
N ALA A 15 -12.14 -14.67 10.06
CA ALA A 15 -12.91 -15.82 9.59
C ALA A 15 -12.06 -16.94 8.93
N LEU A 16 -10.88 -16.60 8.40
CA LEU A 16 -9.99 -17.53 7.71
C LEU A 16 -8.76 -17.97 8.54
N THR A 17 -8.61 -17.54 9.79
CA THR A 17 -7.40 -17.81 10.59
C THR A 17 -7.11 -19.31 10.76
N GLY A 18 -8.15 -20.13 10.92
CA GLY A 18 -8.05 -21.58 11.05
C GLY A 18 -7.98 -22.35 9.73
N ILE A 19 -8.09 -21.67 8.58
CA ILE A 19 -8.08 -22.32 7.27
C ILE A 19 -6.62 -22.54 6.83
N ASP A 20 -6.34 -23.76 6.37
CA ASP A 20 -5.05 -24.16 5.79
C ASP A 20 -4.59 -23.14 4.73
N PRO A 21 -3.41 -22.51 4.91
CA PRO A 21 -2.82 -21.60 3.93
C PRO A 21 -2.77 -22.17 2.51
N ALA A 22 -2.58 -23.48 2.33
CA ALA A 22 -2.55 -24.10 1.01
C ALA A 22 -3.89 -23.97 0.28
N ARG A 23 -5.02 -24.08 1.00
CA ARG A 23 -6.36 -23.88 0.41
C ARG A 23 -6.59 -22.41 0.02
N GLN A 24 -6.15 -21.48 0.86
CA GLN A 24 -6.23 -20.04 0.54
C GLN A 24 -5.39 -19.70 -0.70
N ARG A 25 -4.19 -20.29 -0.82
CA ARG A 25 -3.34 -20.17 -2.02
C ARG A 25 -4.01 -20.75 -3.26
N LEU A 26 -4.56 -21.97 -3.18
CA LEU A 26 -5.27 -22.60 -4.31
C LEU A 26 -6.44 -21.75 -4.81
N HIS A 27 -7.24 -21.19 -3.88
CA HIS A 27 -8.28 -20.23 -4.24
C HIS A 27 -7.70 -18.97 -4.90
N GLY A 28 -6.59 -18.45 -4.36
CA GLY A 28 -5.84 -17.35 -4.96
C GLY A 28 -5.44 -17.63 -6.40
N VAL A 29 -4.81 -18.78 -6.67
CA VAL A 29 -4.39 -19.21 -8.02
C VAL A 29 -5.59 -19.36 -8.96
N ALA A 30 -6.66 -20.03 -8.52
CA ALA A 30 -7.86 -20.21 -9.33
C ALA A 30 -8.51 -18.88 -9.76
N GLN A 31 -8.33 -17.81 -8.98
CA GLN A 31 -8.84 -16.48 -9.26
C GLN A 31 -7.89 -15.61 -10.13
N GLN A 32 -6.67 -16.08 -10.45
CA GLN A 32 -5.70 -15.29 -11.23
C GLN A 32 -6.24 -14.81 -12.58
N PRO A 33 -6.87 -15.66 -13.42
CA PRO A 33 -7.36 -15.21 -14.73
C PRO A 33 -8.39 -14.09 -14.61
N LEU A 34 -9.27 -14.17 -13.60
CA LEU A 34 -10.28 -13.15 -13.34
C LEU A 34 -9.66 -11.84 -12.84
N ARG A 35 -8.63 -11.92 -11.97
CA ARG A 35 -7.88 -10.74 -11.51
C ARG A 35 -7.12 -10.06 -12.66
N GLN A 36 -6.50 -10.83 -13.55
CA GLN A 36 -5.81 -10.29 -14.72
C GLN A 36 -6.77 -9.54 -15.65
N ILE A 37 -7.92 -10.14 -15.98
CA ILE A 37 -8.96 -9.47 -16.79
C ILE A 37 -9.44 -8.18 -16.08
N TYR A 38 -9.66 -8.24 -14.77
CA TYR A 38 -10.06 -7.07 -13.98
C TYR A 38 -9.02 -5.94 -14.06
N GLN A 39 -7.75 -6.25 -13.81
CA GLN A 39 -6.64 -5.28 -13.85
C GLN A 39 -6.45 -4.69 -15.25
N GLN A 40 -6.44 -5.53 -16.30
CA GLN A 40 -6.32 -5.07 -17.69
C GLN A 40 -7.45 -4.11 -18.07
N ARG A 41 -8.69 -4.43 -17.68
CA ARG A 41 -9.84 -3.57 -17.97
C ARG A 41 -9.85 -2.29 -17.14
N ALA A 42 -9.40 -2.35 -15.89
CA ALA A 42 -9.24 -1.17 -15.04
C ALA A 42 -8.17 -0.22 -15.61
N ALA A 43 -7.01 -0.76 -16.02
CA ALA A 43 -5.94 0.00 -16.67
C ALA A 43 -6.39 0.60 -18.01
N ALA A 44 -7.18 -0.13 -18.80
CA ALA A 44 -7.75 0.37 -20.06
C ALA A 44 -8.94 1.33 -19.88
N GLY A 45 -9.41 1.59 -18.65
CA GLY A 45 -10.57 2.44 -18.37
C GLY A 45 -11.93 1.86 -18.81
N THR A 46 -11.97 0.60 -19.26
CA THR A 46 -13.20 -0.10 -19.71
C THR A 46 -13.96 -0.77 -18.56
N HIS A 47 -13.43 -0.67 -17.34
CA HIS A 47 -14.07 -1.11 -16.11
C HIS A 47 -13.80 -0.09 -15.01
N ARG A 48 -14.84 0.66 -14.62
CA ARG A 48 -14.76 1.59 -13.48
C ARG A 48 -14.99 0.84 -12.18
N TRP A 49 -14.25 1.17 -11.15
CA TRP A 49 -14.43 0.52 -9.86
C TRP A 49 -14.13 1.44 -8.71
N THR A 50 -14.80 1.20 -7.59
CA THR A 50 -14.46 1.82 -6.31
C THR A 50 -14.65 0.83 -5.17
N LEU A 51 -13.83 0.97 -4.13
CA LEU A 51 -13.81 0.11 -2.96
C LEU A 51 -13.76 0.98 -1.70
N THR A 52 -14.65 0.70 -0.75
CA THR A 52 -14.61 1.27 0.60
C THR A 52 -14.97 0.21 1.64
N ASN A 53 -14.67 0.51 2.90
CA ASN A 53 -15.22 -0.20 4.05
C ASN A 53 -16.37 0.61 4.65
N TYR A 54 -17.45 -0.06 5.02
CA TYR A 54 -18.50 0.53 5.84
C TYR A 54 -18.16 0.34 7.32
N PRO A 55 -18.37 1.34 8.19
CA PRO A 55 -18.17 1.19 9.63
C PRO A 55 -18.98 0.03 10.20
N CYS A 56 -18.32 -0.98 10.75
CA CYS A 56 -18.98 -2.12 11.38
C CYS A 56 -18.23 -2.57 12.63
N ALA A 57 -18.92 -3.30 13.51
CA ALA A 57 -18.37 -3.73 14.79
C ALA A 57 -17.07 -4.54 14.64
N ALA A 58 -16.96 -5.40 13.61
CA ALA A 58 -15.78 -6.20 13.39
C ALA A 58 -14.54 -5.35 13.06
N LEU A 59 -14.70 -4.33 12.22
CA LEU A 59 -13.59 -3.44 11.85
C LEU A 59 -13.24 -2.49 13.01
N ALA A 60 -14.24 -1.99 13.74
CA ALA A 60 -14.01 -1.17 14.93
C ALA A 60 -13.22 -1.95 16.00
N GLN A 61 -13.63 -3.19 16.27
CA GLN A 61 -12.94 -4.08 17.19
C GLN A 61 -11.50 -4.38 16.74
N GLU A 62 -11.30 -4.65 15.45
CA GLU A 62 -9.95 -4.92 14.91
C GLU A 62 -9.03 -3.69 15.01
N ALA A 63 -9.60 -2.49 14.85
CA ALA A 63 -8.90 -1.22 15.00
C ALA A 63 -8.70 -0.77 16.46
N ASP A 64 -9.11 -1.58 17.44
CA ASP A 64 -9.09 -1.24 18.87
C ASP A 64 -9.89 0.05 19.20
N MET A 65 -11.05 0.22 18.54
CA MET A 65 -11.93 1.38 18.66
C MET A 65 -13.36 0.98 19.06
N SER A 66 -14.10 1.89 19.70
CA SER A 66 -15.56 1.76 19.75
C SER A 66 -16.16 1.91 18.35
N LEU A 67 -17.38 1.40 18.11
CA LEU A 67 -18.04 1.59 16.82
C LEU A 67 -18.16 3.07 16.46
N ARG A 68 -18.48 3.92 17.46
CA ARG A 68 -18.64 5.35 17.25
C ARG A 68 -17.33 6.02 16.85
N ASP A 69 -16.24 5.70 17.55
CA ASP A 69 -14.91 6.24 17.21
C ASP A 69 -14.47 5.79 15.81
N PHE A 70 -14.79 4.55 15.45
CA PHE A 70 -14.48 4.03 14.12
C PHE A 70 -15.33 4.69 13.02
N GLU A 71 -16.61 4.97 13.28
CA GLU A 71 -17.43 5.79 12.38
C GLU A 71 -16.77 7.14 12.14
N ASP A 72 -16.50 7.90 13.20
CA ASP A 72 -15.90 9.23 13.11
C ASP A 72 -14.53 9.16 12.36
N PHE A 73 -13.73 8.13 12.61
CA PHE A 73 -12.50 7.85 11.87
C PHE A 73 -12.75 7.63 10.37
N VAL A 74 -13.72 6.80 9.97
CA VAL A 74 -14.01 6.51 8.55
C VAL A 74 -14.51 7.76 7.84
N TYR A 75 -15.39 8.54 8.47
CA TYR A 75 -15.90 9.78 7.86
C TYR A 75 -14.78 10.82 7.67
N ALA A 76 -13.91 10.99 8.67
CA ALA A 76 -12.75 11.88 8.56
C ALA A 76 -11.75 11.39 7.49
N ALA A 77 -11.40 10.10 7.49
CA ALA A 77 -10.47 9.52 6.52
C ALA A 77 -10.96 9.67 5.08
N THR A 78 -12.28 9.62 4.87
CA THR A 78 -12.93 9.77 3.56
C THR A 78 -13.31 11.21 3.22
N TYR A 79 -13.02 12.18 4.11
CA TYR A 79 -13.44 13.59 4.02
C TYR A 79 -14.96 13.76 3.90
N ALA A 80 -15.73 12.73 4.25
CA ALA A 80 -17.20 12.73 4.15
C ALA A 80 -17.85 13.57 5.26
N ASP A 81 -17.09 13.94 6.28
CA ASP A 81 -17.47 14.89 7.34
C ASP A 81 -17.26 16.37 6.96
N GLN A 82 -16.64 16.64 5.81
CA GLN A 82 -16.39 18.00 5.35
C GLN A 82 -17.66 18.63 4.74
N PRO A 83 -17.82 19.97 4.78
CA PRO A 83 -18.96 20.66 4.16
C PRO A 83 -19.07 20.42 2.65
N ASP A 84 -17.93 20.26 1.97
CA ASP A 84 -17.84 19.90 0.55
C ASP A 84 -16.76 18.81 0.36
N PRO A 85 -17.13 17.53 0.48
CA PRO A 85 -16.20 16.41 0.31
C PRO A 85 -15.59 16.35 -1.09
N VAL A 86 -16.31 16.81 -2.11
CA VAL A 86 -15.83 16.81 -3.50
C VAL A 86 -14.70 17.81 -3.67
N ALA A 87 -14.89 19.04 -3.16
CA ALA A 87 -13.83 20.04 -3.16
C ALA A 87 -12.62 19.59 -2.33
N ALA A 88 -12.85 18.91 -1.20
CA ALA A 88 -11.75 18.35 -0.39
C ALA A 88 -10.92 17.33 -1.18
N TRP A 89 -11.56 16.37 -1.86
CA TRP A 89 -10.86 15.42 -2.72
C TRP A 89 -10.17 16.07 -3.92
N GLN A 90 -10.75 17.12 -4.50
CA GLN A 90 -10.10 17.87 -5.57
C GLN A 90 -8.83 18.59 -5.09
N ALA A 91 -8.85 19.16 -3.88
CA ALA A 91 -7.65 19.78 -3.29
C ALA A 91 -6.53 18.74 -3.02
N ILE A 92 -6.91 17.54 -2.60
CA ILE A 92 -5.98 16.40 -2.43
C ILE A 92 -5.40 15.98 -3.77
N HIS A 93 -6.25 15.82 -4.79
CA HIS A 93 -5.83 15.54 -6.17
C HIS A 93 -4.77 16.55 -6.62
N ASP A 94 -5.06 17.85 -6.52
CA ASP A 94 -4.17 18.91 -7.00
C ASP A 94 -2.82 18.89 -6.27
N ARG A 95 -2.82 18.63 -4.96
CA ARG A 95 -1.58 18.54 -4.16
C ARG A 95 -0.76 17.31 -4.55
N GLN A 96 -1.39 16.14 -4.65
CA GLN A 96 -0.71 14.90 -5.05
C GLN A 96 -0.20 15.00 -6.50
N GLN A 97 -0.96 15.64 -7.39
CA GLN A 97 -0.61 15.75 -8.80
C GLN A 97 0.66 16.57 -9.00
N ARG A 98 0.88 17.64 -8.21
CA ARG A 98 2.14 18.38 -8.23
C ARG A 98 3.34 17.49 -7.90
N LEU A 99 3.19 16.58 -6.93
CA LEU A 99 4.24 15.63 -6.56
C LEU A 99 4.49 14.61 -7.69
N VAL A 100 3.42 14.06 -8.28
CA VAL A 100 3.50 13.15 -9.42
C VAL A 100 4.20 13.82 -10.62
N ASP A 101 3.86 15.08 -10.90
CA ASP A 101 4.47 15.83 -11.99
C ASP A 101 5.95 16.13 -11.72
N TRP A 102 6.33 16.44 -10.48
CA TRP A 102 7.72 16.61 -10.09
C TRP A 102 8.53 15.32 -10.21
N LEU A 103 7.92 14.16 -9.90
CA LEU A 103 8.54 12.84 -10.03
C LEU A 103 8.72 12.38 -11.49
N ARG A 104 8.06 13.04 -12.44
CA ARG A 104 8.08 12.64 -13.86
C ARG A 104 9.49 12.74 -14.43
N GLY A 105 9.99 11.62 -14.94
CA GLY A 105 11.30 11.54 -15.59
C GLY A 105 12.49 11.39 -14.64
N LYS A 106 12.25 11.34 -13.32
CA LYS A 106 13.27 11.04 -12.31
C LYS A 106 13.60 9.54 -12.26
N SER A 107 14.75 9.16 -11.69
CA SER A 107 15.25 7.78 -11.79
C SER A 107 15.62 7.11 -10.49
N ASP A 108 16.21 7.81 -9.54
CA ASP A 108 16.85 7.21 -8.37
C ASP A 108 16.16 7.68 -7.08
N VAL A 109 15.68 6.74 -6.27
CA VAL A 109 15.08 7.03 -4.96
C VAL A 109 16.00 6.47 -3.88
N VAL A 110 16.30 7.30 -2.87
CA VAL A 110 17.01 6.90 -1.66
C VAL A 110 16.14 7.25 -0.46
N VAL A 111 15.84 6.26 0.36
CA VAL A 111 15.07 6.39 1.59
C VAL A 111 16.00 6.13 2.77
N ARG A 112 16.03 7.04 3.74
CA ARG A 112 16.85 6.92 4.95
C ARG A 112 16.03 7.24 6.18
N GLY A 113 16.34 6.56 7.27
CA GLY A 113 15.82 6.87 8.59
C GLY A 113 16.14 5.78 9.62
N PRO A 114 15.60 5.86 10.84
CA PRO A 114 15.87 4.89 11.90
C PRO A 114 15.39 3.46 11.56
N ASN A 115 14.50 3.34 10.57
CA ASN A 115 13.85 2.11 10.17
C ASN A 115 14.17 1.69 8.74
N VAL A 116 15.00 2.44 8.02
CA VAL A 116 15.23 2.19 6.59
C VAL A 116 16.55 2.78 6.13
N ASP A 117 17.27 2.03 5.31
CA ASP A 117 18.29 2.55 4.41
C ASP A 117 18.16 1.77 3.10
N LEU A 118 17.46 2.37 2.15
CA LEU A 118 17.00 1.69 0.93
C LEU A 118 17.25 2.59 -0.28
N ARG A 119 17.77 2.00 -1.36
CA ARG A 119 17.79 2.61 -2.69
C ARG A 119 16.97 1.76 -3.65
N LEU A 120 16.25 2.41 -4.56
CA LEU A 120 15.58 1.77 -5.69
C LEU A 120 15.55 2.71 -6.89
N SER A 121 15.20 2.18 -8.06
CA SER A 121 15.00 2.97 -9.27
C SER A 121 13.52 3.06 -9.66
N ILE A 122 13.14 4.25 -10.12
CA ILE A 122 11.84 4.57 -10.73
C ILE A 122 12.01 4.98 -12.21
N ALA A 123 13.16 4.69 -12.82
CA ALA A 123 13.45 5.06 -14.19
C ALA A 123 12.40 4.48 -15.17
N GLY A 124 11.80 5.36 -15.97
CA GLY A 124 10.76 4.97 -16.93
C GLY A 124 9.44 4.53 -16.29
N ARG A 125 9.24 4.78 -14.99
CA ARG A 125 8.01 4.44 -14.26
C ARG A 125 7.05 5.62 -14.19
N THR A 126 5.78 5.31 -14.04
CA THR A 126 4.71 6.31 -13.90
C THR A 126 4.19 6.28 -12.48
N PHE A 127 4.32 7.40 -11.78
CA PHE A 127 3.62 7.61 -10.52
C PHE A 127 2.14 7.88 -10.77
N ILE A 128 1.29 7.27 -9.96
CA ILE A 128 -0.16 7.37 -10.02
C ILE A 128 -0.66 8.14 -8.79
N ASN A 129 -1.61 9.02 -9.05
CA ASN A 129 -2.31 9.80 -8.06
C ASN A 129 -3.53 9.02 -7.54
N SER A 130 -3.57 8.73 -6.24
CA SER A 130 -4.69 8.06 -5.57
C SER A 130 -5.55 9.12 -4.88
N ASP A 131 -6.57 9.60 -5.60
CA ASP A 131 -7.31 10.84 -5.35
C ASP A 131 -8.83 10.65 -5.10
N GLY A 132 -9.24 9.47 -4.63
CA GLY A 132 -10.65 9.18 -4.30
C GLY A 132 -11.47 8.65 -5.47
N LYS A 133 -10.86 8.39 -6.64
CA LYS A 133 -11.57 7.80 -7.79
C LYS A 133 -11.71 6.28 -7.76
N ARG A 134 -10.87 5.58 -6.98
CA ARG A 134 -10.84 4.11 -6.86
C ARG A 134 -11.03 3.69 -5.42
N ASN A 135 -9.99 3.73 -4.60
CA ASN A 135 -10.12 3.48 -3.17
C ASN A 135 -10.78 4.69 -2.48
N MET A 136 -11.64 4.40 -1.52
CA MET A 136 -12.16 5.36 -0.56
C MET A 136 -11.95 4.79 0.86
N PRO A 137 -11.11 5.40 1.70
CA PRO A 137 -10.34 6.61 1.39
C PRO A 137 -9.19 6.34 0.42
N SER A 138 -8.73 7.41 -0.19
CA SER A 138 -7.50 7.49 -0.96
C SER A 138 -6.43 8.26 -0.16
N GLY A 139 -5.36 8.69 -0.84
CA GLY A 139 -4.32 9.50 -0.24
C GLY A 139 -2.98 8.79 -0.20
N GLU A 140 -2.46 8.43 -1.36
CA GLU A 140 -1.07 8.02 -1.59
C GLU A 140 -0.64 8.50 -2.99
N ILE A 141 0.66 8.62 -3.21
CA ILE A 141 1.24 8.57 -4.55
C ILE A 141 2.06 7.30 -4.66
N PHE A 142 1.93 6.55 -5.76
CA PHE A 142 2.53 5.23 -5.86
C PHE A 142 3.06 4.93 -7.25
N THR A 143 4.05 4.05 -7.34
CA THR A 143 4.58 3.51 -8.59
C THR A 143 5.06 2.07 -8.38
N GLY A 144 5.20 1.29 -9.44
CA GLY A 144 6.02 0.09 -9.42
C GLY A 144 7.50 0.45 -9.63
N PRO A 145 8.42 0.09 -8.72
CA PRO A 145 9.85 0.33 -8.92
C PRO A 145 10.42 -0.57 -10.04
N VAL A 146 11.64 -0.30 -10.49
CA VAL A 146 12.39 -1.21 -11.38
C VAL A 146 12.70 -2.49 -10.61
N GLU A 147 12.29 -3.64 -11.15
CA GLU A 147 12.19 -4.89 -10.38
C GLU A 147 13.50 -5.30 -9.72
N GLU A 148 14.63 -5.13 -10.43
CA GLU A 148 15.97 -5.56 -10.02
C GLU A 148 16.78 -4.46 -9.32
N SER A 149 16.14 -3.35 -8.94
CA SER A 149 16.86 -2.14 -8.49
C SER A 149 16.95 -1.93 -6.98
N ALA A 150 16.12 -2.64 -6.19
CA ALA A 150 16.08 -2.42 -4.74
C ALA A 150 17.33 -2.98 -4.04
N GLU A 151 17.96 -2.14 -3.23
CA GLU A 151 19.17 -2.43 -2.46
C GLU A 151 19.04 -1.83 -1.06
N GLY A 152 19.41 -2.58 -0.02
CA GLY A 152 19.42 -2.07 1.36
C GLY A 152 18.45 -2.80 2.28
N TRP A 153 17.90 -2.13 3.28
CA TRP A 153 17.07 -2.76 4.31
C TRP A 153 15.92 -1.86 4.79
N VAL A 154 14.85 -2.51 5.26
CA VAL A 154 13.68 -1.85 5.86
C VAL A 154 13.20 -2.66 7.07
N ARG A 155 12.88 -1.96 8.17
CA ARG A 155 12.19 -2.45 9.35
C ARG A 155 10.80 -1.82 9.40
N PHE A 156 9.77 -2.60 9.08
CA PHE A 156 8.42 -2.07 9.00
C PHE A 156 7.86 -1.77 10.38
N THR A 157 7.29 -0.57 10.52
CA THR A 157 6.82 -0.04 11.81
C THR A 157 5.52 -0.69 12.25
N TYR A 158 4.68 -1.08 11.29
CA TYR A 158 3.37 -1.64 11.53
C TYR A 158 3.30 -3.13 11.17
N PRO A 159 2.46 -3.92 11.85
CA PRO A 159 2.20 -5.30 11.46
C PRO A 159 1.62 -5.40 10.05
N ALA A 160 2.06 -6.40 9.28
CA ALA A 160 1.50 -6.71 7.98
C ALA A 160 0.37 -7.75 8.14
N ILE A 161 -0.80 -7.48 7.57
CA ILE A 161 -2.00 -8.32 7.80
C ILE A 161 -2.43 -8.97 6.51
N ARG A 162 -2.46 -10.31 6.51
CA ARG A 162 -2.84 -11.09 5.33
C ARG A 162 -3.42 -12.45 5.71
N GLY A 163 -4.51 -12.83 5.05
CA GLY A 163 -5.14 -14.14 5.25
C GLY A 163 -5.58 -14.40 6.70
N GLY A 164 -6.04 -13.36 7.40
CA GLY A 164 -6.43 -13.42 8.82
C GLY A 164 -5.25 -13.49 9.81
N ARG A 165 -4.01 -13.49 9.32
CA ARG A 165 -2.79 -13.52 10.13
C ARG A 165 -2.15 -12.15 10.17
N GLU A 166 -1.61 -11.82 11.33
CA GLU A 166 -0.86 -10.60 11.59
C GLU A 166 0.62 -10.97 11.74
N VAL A 167 1.48 -10.37 10.93
CA VAL A 167 2.92 -10.57 10.95
C VAL A 167 3.56 -9.31 11.52
N GLU A 168 4.19 -9.41 12.68
CA GLU A 168 4.68 -8.26 13.45
C GLU A 168 6.21 -8.21 13.46
N GLY A 169 6.75 -6.99 13.37
CA GLY A 169 8.19 -6.73 13.46
C GLY A 169 8.94 -7.26 12.25
N VAL A 170 8.41 -6.97 11.06
CA VAL A 170 8.97 -7.44 9.79
C VAL A 170 10.22 -6.63 9.47
N GLU A 171 11.31 -7.33 9.18
CA GLU A 171 12.55 -6.75 8.65
C GLU A 171 12.92 -7.45 7.35
N MET A 172 13.35 -6.67 6.35
CA MET A 172 13.75 -7.18 5.05
C MET A 172 15.07 -6.57 4.60
N VAL A 173 15.90 -7.38 3.94
CA VAL A 173 17.10 -6.95 3.23
C VAL A 173 16.92 -7.26 1.75
N PHE A 174 17.18 -6.27 0.91
CA PHE A 174 17.10 -6.36 -0.54
C PHE A 174 18.49 -6.33 -1.17
N ALA A 175 18.69 -7.18 -2.16
CA ALA A 175 19.82 -7.12 -3.07
C ALA A 175 19.37 -7.50 -4.47
N GLN A 176 19.78 -6.71 -5.48
CA GLN A 176 19.37 -6.86 -6.88
C GLN A 176 17.84 -6.95 -7.02
N GLY A 177 17.12 -6.13 -6.26
CA GLY A 177 15.65 -6.09 -6.27
C GLY A 177 14.95 -7.17 -5.45
N LYS A 178 15.67 -8.21 -5.04
CA LYS A 178 15.11 -9.39 -4.38
C LYS A 178 15.27 -9.31 -2.88
N VAL A 179 14.26 -9.74 -2.13
CA VAL A 179 14.40 -10.04 -0.70
C VAL A 179 15.38 -11.21 -0.51
N VAL A 180 16.55 -10.92 0.06
CA VAL A 180 17.61 -11.91 0.37
C VAL A 180 17.59 -12.35 1.83
N LYS A 181 16.95 -11.58 2.70
CA LYS A 181 16.69 -11.93 4.10
C LYS A 181 15.38 -11.31 4.54
N ALA A 182 14.55 -12.07 5.24
CA ALA A 182 13.34 -11.58 5.89
C ALA A 182 13.20 -12.22 7.28
N THR A 183 12.79 -11.43 8.27
CA THR A 183 12.49 -11.91 9.62
C THR A 183 11.19 -11.30 10.12
N ALA A 184 10.56 -11.94 11.11
CA ALA A 184 9.44 -11.36 11.84
C ALA A 184 9.41 -11.84 13.29
N ARG A 185 9.00 -10.96 14.21
CA ARG A 185 8.79 -11.33 15.62
C ARG A 185 7.61 -12.28 15.81
N LYS A 186 6.58 -12.13 14.97
CA LYS A 186 5.34 -12.93 15.00
C LYS A 186 5.04 -13.46 13.61
N ASN A 187 4.70 -14.74 13.51
CA ASN A 187 4.31 -15.41 12.25
C ASN A 187 5.39 -15.39 11.15
N GLU A 188 6.68 -15.48 11.51
CA GLU A 188 7.81 -15.52 10.56
C GLU A 188 7.69 -16.64 9.53
N ALA A 189 7.36 -17.86 9.95
CA ALA A 189 7.16 -18.98 9.02
C ALA A 189 6.06 -18.69 7.97
N TYR A 190 5.03 -17.93 8.34
CA TYR A 190 3.99 -17.51 7.40
C TYR A 190 4.54 -16.47 6.41
N LEU A 191 5.28 -15.46 6.90
CA LEU A 191 5.96 -14.46 6.05
C LEU A 191 6.83 -15.13 5.00
N LEU A 192 7.75 -16.02 5.43
CA LEU A 192 8.66 -16.73 4.53
C LEU A 192 7.88 -17.54 3.49
N SER A 193 6.83 -18.26 3.90
CA SER A 193 5.99 -19.02 2.98
C SER A 193 5.27 -18.18 1.92
N GLN A 194 5.06 -16.88 2.16
CA GLN A 194 4.48 -15.97 1.18
C GLN A 194 5.55 -15.41 0.24
N ILE A 195 6.72 -15.04 0.75
CA ILE A 195 7.83 -14.54 -0.06
C ILE A 195 8.33 -15.62 -1.05
N GLU A 196 8.21 -16.89 -0.67
CA GLU A 196 8.60 -18.06 -1.47
C GLU A 196 7.45 -18.61 -2.35
N SER A 197 6.28 -17.98 -2.40
CA SER A 197 5.10 -18.59 -3.01
C SER A 197 5.18 -18.72 -4.53
N ASP A 198 5.91 -17.81 -5.20
CA ASP A 198 6.13 -17.79 -6.64
C ASP A 198 7.35 -16.91 -7.00
N PRO A 199 7.84 -16.93 -8.26
CA PRO A 199 9.06 -16.22 -8.63
C PRO A 199 9.04 -14.70 -8.41
N GLY A 200 7.85 -14.06 -8.47
CA GLY A 200 7.71 -12.61 -8.29
C GLY A 200 7.46 -12.18 -6.84
N ALA A 201 7.11 -13.11 -5.94
CA ALA A 201 6.70 -12.82 -4.57
C ALA A 201 7.82 -12.20 -3.68
N ALA A 202 9.08 -12.36 -4.08
CA ALA A 202 10.23 -11.79 -3.38
C ALA A 202 10.73 -10.46 -3.98
N TYR A 203 10.00 -9.88 -4.94
CA TYR A 203 10.33 -8.61 -5.58
C TYR A 203 9.24 -7.58 -5.32
N LEU A 204 9.60 -6.30 -5.44
CA LEU A 204 8.67 -5.21 -5.23
C LEU A 204 7.73 -5.03 -6.43
N GLY A 205 6.43 -4.95 -6.13
CA GLY A 205 5.39 -4.53 -7.06
C GLY A 205 5.03 -3.05 -6.94
N GLU A 206 5.29 -2.46 -5.76
CA GLU A 206 4.92 -1.08 -5.45
C GLU A 206 5.89 -0.43 -4.47
N PHE A 207 6.10 0.87 -4.67
CA PHE A 207 6.64 1.83 -3.74
C PHE A 207 5.71 3.05 -3.70
N ALA A 208 5.35 3.49 -2.50
CA ALA A 208 4.35 4.51 -2.33
C ALA A 208 4.56 5.35 -1.06
N ILE A 209 4.00 6.56 -1.07
CA ILE A 209 4.06 7.51 0.03
C ILE A 209 2.64 7.90 0.42
N GLY A 210 2.29 7.70 1.70
CA GLY A 210 1.00 8.04 2.27
C GLY A 210 0.83 9.55 2.44
N THR A 211 -0.33 10.06 2.03
CA THR A 211 -0.64 11.49 1.95
C THR A 211 -1.96 11.86 2.62
N ASN A 212 -2.69 10.88 3.20
CA ASN A 212 -3.93 11.17 3.92
C ASN A 212 -3.65 11.50 5.39
N TYR A 213 -3.46 12.79 5.67
CA TYR A 213 -3.18 13.27 7.02
C TYR A 213 -4.41 13.26 7.96
N GLN A 214 -5.59 12.84 7.51
CA GLN A 214 -6.72 12.55 8.41
C GLN A 214 -6.57 11.18 9.09
N ILE A 215 -5.73 10.30 8.54
CA ILE A 215 -5.48 8.97 9.11
C ILE A 215 -4.24 9.07 10.00
N GLN A 216 -4.46 9.05 11.32
CA GLN A 216 -3.38 9.19 12.32
C GLN A 216 -3.18 7.92 13.16
N ARG A 217 -3.97 6.88 12.91
CA ARG A 217 -3.96 5.63 13.68
C ARG A 217 -3.91 4.45 12.73
N PHE A 218 -3.11 3.46 13.12
CA PHE A 218 -3.11 2.15 12.47
C PHE A 218 -4.36 1.38 12.90
N THR A 219 -5.06 0.81 11.93
CA THR A 219 -6.40 0.23 12.08
C THR A 219 -6.45 -1.26 11.79
N LYS A 220 -5.32 -1.86 11.40
CA LYS A 220 -5.23 -3.25 10.94
C LYS A 220 -6.05 -3.52 9.66
N SER A 221 -6.34 -2.46 8.89
CA SER A 221 -7.02 -2.54 7.61
C SER A 221 -6.19 -1.82 6.56
N ILE A 222 -5.62 -2.59 5.64
CA ILE A 222 -4.65 -2.05 4.70
C ILE A 222 -5.19 -0.89 3.84
N LEU A 223 -6.50 -0.90 3.53
CA LEU A 223 -7.19 0.19 2.82
C LEU A 223 -6.98 1.57 3.48
N TYR A 224 -6.90 1.60 4.81
CA TYR A 224 -6.62 2.82 5.57
C TYR A 224 -5.14 2.98 5.86
N ASP A 225 -4.49 1.89 6.27
CA ASP A 225 -3.15 1.97 6.88
C ASP A 225 -2.07 2.33 5.86
N GLU A 226 -2.21 1.91 4.59
CA GLU A 226 -1.28 2.30 3.51
C GLU A 226 -1.42 3.78 3.11
N LYS A 227 -2.52 4.44 3.51
CA LYS A 227 -2.81 5.83 3.19
C LYS A 227 -2.35 6.82 4.27
N ILE A 228 -1.85 6.34 5.40
CA ILE A 228 -1.45 7.18 6.56
C ILE A 228 -0.50 8.29 6.10
N GLY A 229 -0.92 9.54 6.27
CA GLY A 229 -0.08 10.69 5.95
C GLY A 229 1.22 10.67 6.75
N GLY A 230 2.36 10.74 6.07
CA GLY A 230 3.66 10.72 6.73
C GLY A 230 4.36 9.37 6.74
N THR A 231 3.80 8.33 6.12
CA THR A 231 4.42 7.01 5.99
C THR A 231 4.84 6.74 4.56
N MET A 232 5.66 5.70 4.39
CA MET A 232 5.79 5.02 3.10
C MET A 232 5.26 3.59 3.22
N HIS A 233 4.90 2.98 2.10
CA HIS A 233 4.71 1.54 2.03
C HIS A 233 5.33 0.96 0.77
N MET A 234 5.54 -0.34 0.84
CA MET A 234 6.13 -1.14 -0.21
C MET A 234 5.33 -2.43 -0.32
N ALA A 235 4.96 -2.81 -1.54
CA ALA A 235 4.26 -4.07 -1.77
C ALA A 235 5.21 -5.12 -2.35
N LEU A 236 5.26 -6.30 -1.75
CA LEU A 236 5.87 -7.47 -2.38
C LEU A 236 4.89 -8.14 -3.35
N GLY A 237 5.41 -8.64 -4.46
CA GLY A 237 4.66 -9.35 -5.49
C GLY A 237 4.17 -8.44 -6.61
N SER A 238 2.98 -8.74 -7.13
CA SER A 238 2.44 -8.21 -8.37
C SER A 238 2.43 -6.69 -8.36
N GLY A 239 2.99 -6.05 -9.38
CA GLY A 239 2.82 -4.61 -9.55
C GLY A 239 1.64 -4.25 -10.43
N TYR A 240 1.33 -2.96 -10.48
CA TYR A 240 0.27 -2.41 -11.33
C TYR A 240 0.80 -2.09 -12.73
N PRO A 241 0.26 -2.69 -13.81
CA PRO A 241 0.74 -2.45 -15.18
C PRO A 241 0.72 -0.97 -15.59
N GLU A 242 -0.24 -0.18 -15.11
CA GLU A 242 -0.32 1.25 -15.42
C GLU A 242 0.86 2.07 -14.87
N THR A 243 1.59 1.56 -13.88
CA THR A 243 2.82 2.19 -13.36
C THR A 243 4.06 1.83 -14.19
N GLY A 244 3.92 0.87 -15.10
CA GLY A 244 5.00 0.25 -15.86
C GLY A 244 5.59 -0.99 -15.19
N SER A 245 5.14 -1.38 -13.98
CA SER A 245 5.63 -2.59 -13.32
C SER A 245 5.44 -3.84 -14.19
N ARG A 246 6.44 -4.72 -14.15
CA ARG A 246 6.49 -6.01 -14.85
C ARG A 246 6.50 -7.18 -13.88
N ASN A 247 6.50 -6.93 -12.57
CA ASN A 247 6.50 -8.01 -11.60
C ASN A 247 5.13 -8.69 -11.57
N GLU A 248 5.11 -9.98 -11.87
CA GLU A 248 3.91 -10.81 -11.84
C GLU A 248 3.99 -11.79 -10.67
N SER A 249 2.95 -11.81 -9.84
CA SER A 249 2.91 -12.70 -8.67
C SER A 249 1.48 -13.05 -8.28
N SER A 250 1.32 -14.10 -7.49
CA SER A 250 0.03 -14.45 -6.87
C SER A 250 -0.30 -13.56 -5.66
N ILE A 251 0.68 -12.83 -5.14
CA ILE A 251 0.51 -11.91 -4.00
C ILE A 251 0.71 -10.46 -4.44
N HIS A 252 0.09 -9.55 -3.71
CA HIS A 252 0.44 -8.13 -3.62
C HIS A 252 0.26 -7.83 -2.13
N TRP A 253 1.35 -7.59 -1.42
CA TRP A 253 1.33 -7.52 0.04
C TRP A 253 2.10 -6.32 0.54
N ASP A 254 1.35 -5.37 1.06
CA ASP A 254 1.82 -4.08 1.54
C ASP A 254 2.41 -4.15 2.94
N PHE A 255 3.55 -3.47 3.11
CA PHE A 255 4.26 -3.30 4.35
C PHE A 255 4.54 -1.82 4.57
N ILE A 256 4.21 -1.30 5.76
CA ILE A 256 4.20 0.14 6.03
C ILE A 256 5.34 0.51 6.99
N CYS A 257 6.07 1.56 6.63
CA CYS A 257 7.14 2.15 7.43
C CYS A 257 6.78 3.59 7.79
N ASP A 258 6.86 3.90 9.08
CA ASP A 258 6.66 5.26 9.57
C ASP A 258 7.89 6.11 9.24
N MET A 259 7.63 7.26 8.63
CA MET A 259 8.64 8.21 8.15
C MET A 259 8.50 9.58 8.84
N ARG A 260 7.80 9.66 9.97
CA ARG A 260 7.54 10.94 10.68
C ARG A 260 8.69 11.41 11.58
N THR A 261 9.73 10.60 11.78
CA THR A 261 10.84 10.90 12.69
C THR A 261 12.18 10.54 12.07
N ASP A 262 13.08 11.53 12.01
CA ASP A 262 14.47 11.42 11.56
C ASP A 262 14.63 10.63 10.25
N SER A 263 13.80 10.97 9.26
CA SER A 263 13.77 10.23 8.01
C SER A 263 13.59 11.13 6.80
N GLU A 264 14.09 10.67 5.66
CA GLU A 264 14.08 11.42 4.41
C GLU A 264 13.92 10.51 3.19
N ILE A 265 13.35 11.09 2.12
CA ILE A 265 13.33 10.52 0.78
C ILE A 265 14.01 11.53 -0.15
N LEU A 266 15.09 11.10 -0.77
CA LEU A 266 15.80 11.82 -1.82
C LEU A 266 15.42 11.21 -3.17
N VAL A 267 15.17 12.04 -4.18
CA VAL A 267 14.98 11.60 -5.56
C VAL A 267 15.96 12.34 -6.46
N ASP A 268 16.82 11.59 -7.16
CA ASP A 268 17.96 12.10 -7.93
C ASP A 268 18.89 13.02 -7.11
N GLY A 269 18.97 12.76 -5.79
CA GLY A 269 19.75 13.57 -4.84
C GLY A 269 19.02 14.82 -4.32
N GLU A 270 17.83 15.15 -4.83
CA GLU A 270 17.00 16.24 -4.32
C GLU A 270 16.08 15.76 -3.19
N LEU A 271 15.94 16.55 -2.12
CA LEU A 271 15.06 16.23 -1.01
C LEU A 271 13.58 16.37 -1.42
N LEU A 272 12.85 15.26 -1.39
CA LEU A 272 11.40 15.21 -1.66
C LEU A 272 10.60 15.24 -0.35
N PHE A 273 11.04 14.46 0.63
CA PHE A 273 10.28 14.17 1.83
C PHE A 273 11.19 14.19 3.06
N LYS A 274 10.74 14.82 4.16
CA LYS A 274 11.45 14.89 5.43
C LYS A 274 10.44 14.81 6.58
N ASP A 275 10.69 13.89 7.52
CA ASP A 275 9.94 13.80 8.78
C ASP A 275 8.41 13.83 8.60
N GLY A 276 7.91 13.04 7.65
CA GLY A 276 6.48 12.87 7.37
C GLY A 276 5.88 13.93 6.44
N GLN A 277 6.68 14.86 5.93
CA GLN A 277 6.22 16.00 5.14
C GLN A 277 6.96 16.09 3.80
N PHE A 278 6.23 16.45 2.74
CA PHE A 278 6.84 16.86 1.48
C PHE A 278 7.45 18.25 1.62
N VAL A 279 8.68 18.42 1.14
CA VAL A 279 9.41 19.71 1.21
C VAL A 279 9.35 20.52 -0.09
N ILE A 280 8.83 19.92 -1.16
CA ILE A 280 8.59 20.58 -2.44
C ILE A 280 7.17 21.18 -2.48
N ALA A 281 7.00 22.30 -3.20
CA ALA A 281 5.77 23.10 -3.27
C ALA A 281 4.76 22.58 -4.32
#